data_AF-A0A0M9ADZ5-F1
#
_entry.id   AF-A0A0M9ADZ5-F1
#
_cell.length_a   1.000
_cell.length_b   1.000
_cell.length_c   1.000
_cell.angle_alpha   90.00
_cell.angle_beta   90.00
_cell.angle_gamma   90.00
#
_symmetry.space_group_name_H-M   'P 1'
#
loop_
_entity.id
_entity.type
_entity.pdbx_description
1 polymer ?
#
loop_
_entity_poly.entity_id
_entity_poly.type
_entity_poly.pdbx_seq_one_letter_code
_entity_poly.pdbx_strand_id
1 'polypeptide(L)'
;MEFRYHGDIPLASAIRGTHPLLGELGYEFGTDFHMTNDKRLFREASSSLPSLLEGKSVHQYNPRFEPPRYGVDPSEGYEELLRRELARLKGHYQELAKRKGLGAKEAKAFVRDQLAKAEEQFRRGAWRLPHQLPRLVWRDVASSTNERTLIAARVPAGVFLGNTLNYVRPYRYRVGEEEVDQEVVPEEEFLYLLALFNSFVLDYYLRLRTTSHVNIFFLRELPIPMPDPGLKARVVALAKKVEASLAQNRADRAELEALIAREVFHLTRCQFARVLATFRFGQVDRELLRLSLKGF
;
A
#
# COMPACT_ATOMS: atom_id res chain seq x y z
N MET A 1 -3.70 22.52 4.65
CA MET A 1 -2.68 22.65 3.60
C MET A 1 -1.75 23.77 4.02
N GLU A 2 -0.49 23.49 4.38
CA GLU A 2 0.48 24.53 4.74
C GLU A 2 1.37 24.83 3.54
N PHE A 3 0.99 25.81 2.73
CA PHE A 3 1.89 26.35 1.70
C PHE A 3 2.91 27.27 2.37
N ARG A 4 4.19 26.90 2.29
CA ARG A 4 5.25 27.68 2.96
C ARG A 4 5.92 28.66 2.00
N TYR A 5 5.78 28.46 0.70
CA TYR A 5 6.37 29.31 -0.32
C TYR A 5 5.40 29.56 -1.48
N HIS A 6 5.49 30.75 -2.10
CA HIS A 6 4.66 31.14 -3.25
C HIS A 6 4.71 30.15 -4.43
N GLY A 7 5.80 29.37 -4.55
CA GLY A 7 5.97 28.37 -5.61
C GLY A 7 5.35 27.01 -5.34
N ASP A 8 4.80 26.75 -4.15
CA ASP A 8 4.25 25.44 -3.80
C ASP A 8 2.93 25.17 -4.50
N ILE A 9 2.08 26.18 -4.70
CA ILE A 9 0.78 26.02 -5.38
C ILE A 9 0.97 25.59 -6.85
N PRO A 10 1.78 26.29 -7.68
CA PRO A 10 2.02 25.86 -9.06
C PRO A 10 2.65 24.48 -9.16
N LEU A 11 3.56 24.13 -8.24
CA LEU A 11 4.23 22.83 -8.24
C LEU A 11 3.28 21.71 -7.82
N ALA A 12 2.48 21.90 -6.77
CA ALA A 12 1.44 20.96 -6.37
C ALA A 12 0.38 20.78 -7.46
N SER A 13 0.03 21.86 -8.18
CA SER A 13 -0.88 21.79 -9.33
C SER A 13 -0.28 20.97 -10.47
N ALA A 14 1.01 21.14 -10.79
CA ALA A 14 1.71 20.33 -11.77
C ALA A 14 1.74 18.84 -11.38
N ILE A 15 2.02 18.52 -10.11
CA ILE A 15 2.04 17.15 -9.60
C ILE A 15 0.63 16.53 -9.57
N ARG A 16 -0.41 17.30 -9.21
CA ARG A 16 -1.80 16.85 -9.27
C ARG A 16 -2.19 16.51 -10.70
N GLY A 17 -1.85 17.39 -11.64
CA GLY A 17 -2.17 17.28 -13.07
C GLY A 17 -3.62 16.86 -13.32
N THR A 18 -3.81 16.06 -14.37
CA THR A 18 -5.06 15.35 -14.68
C THR A 18 -5.03 13.88 -14.26
N HIS A 19 -4.05 13.49 -13.43
CA HIS A 19 -3.88 12.11 -13.01
C HIS A 19 -5.09 11.61 -12.21
N PRO A 20 -5.51 10.35 -12.37
CA PRO A 20 -6.50 9.77 -11.48
C PRO A 20 -5.97 9.73 -10.05
N LEU A 21 -6.88 9.83 -9.09
CA LEU A 21 -6.56 9.64 -7.68
C LEU A 21 -6.46 8.15 -7.37
N LEU A 22 -5.61 7.77 -6.42
CA LEU A 22 -5.49 6.37 -6.00
C LEU A 22 -6.84 5.75 -5.63
N GLY A 23 -7.72 6.54 -4.97
CA GLY A 23 -9.07 6.12 -4.60
C GLY A 23 -10.01 5.83 -5.79
N GLU A 24 -9.70 6.33 -6.98
CA GLU A 24 -10.48 6.14 -8.21
C GLU A 24 -10.05 4.89 -8.98
N LEU A 25 -8.88 4.31 -8.65
CA LEU A 25 -8.30 3.17 -9.37
C LEU A 25 -8.82 1.80 -8.91
N GLY A 26 -9.85 1.75 -8.07
CA GLY A 26 -10.45 0.49 -7.61
C GLY A 26 -9.57 -0.33 -6.65
N TYR A 27 -8.49 0.26 -6.11
CA TYR A 27 -7.74 -0.39 -5.04
C TYR A 27 -8.52 -0.37 -3.73
N GLU A 28 -8.54 -1.52 -3.08
CA GLU A 28 -9.05 -1.65 -1.72
C GLU A 28 -7.89 -1.68 -0.72
N PHE A 29 -8.19 -1.38 0.54
CA PHE A 29 -7.20 -1.25 1.59
C PHE A 29 -7.61 -2.05 2.82
N GLY A 30 -6.64 -2.50 3.61
CA GLY A 30 -6.88 -3.32 4.79
C GLY A 30 -5.85 -3.16 5.89
N THR A 31 -6.21 -3.72 7.04
CA THR A 31 -5.38 -3.95 8.22
C THR A 31 -5.72 -5.35 8.74
N ASP A 32 -4.74 -6.06 9.33
CA ASP A 32 -5.01 -7.40 9.86
C ASP A 32 -5.54 -7.29 11.30
N PHE A 33 -4.71 -6.86 12.26
CA PHE A 33 -5.02 -6.89 13.69
C PHE A 33 -4.86 -5.54 14.39
N HIS A 34 -5.79 -5.21 15.28
CA HIS A 34 -5.73 -4.02 16.12
C HIS A 34 -5.06 -4.33 17.45
N MET A 35 -4.04 -3.56 17.84
CA MET A 35 -3.20 -3.88 19.01
C MET A 35 -3.98 -4.05 20.33
N THR A 36 -5.07 -3.30 20.51
CA THR A 36 -5.96 -3.42 21.67
C THR A 36 -7.00 -4.54 21.52
N ASN A 37 -7.81 -4.51 20.47
CA ASN A 37 -8.95 -5.43 20.31
C ASN A 37 -8.52 -6.88 20.10
N ASP A 38 -7.35 -7.09 19.50
CA ASP A 38 -6.84 -8.41 19.11
C ASP A 38 -5.70 -8.88 20.02
N LYS A 39 -5.47 -8.19 21.15
CA LYS A 39 -4.36 -8.47 22.07
C LYS A 39 -4.25 -9.94 22.48
N ARG A 40 -5.38 -10.64 22.59
CA ARG A 40 -5.46 -12.07 22.94
C ARG A 40 -4.71 -12.99 21.96
N LEU A 41 -4.48 -12.55 20.71
CA LEU A 41 -3.82 -13.33 19.66
C LEU A 41 -2.29 -13.20 19.68
N PHE A 42 -1.76 -12.24 20.45
CA PHE A 42 -0.34 -11.88 20.38
C PHE A 42 0.47 -12.61 21.42
N ARG A 43 1.58 -13.19 20.96
CA ARG A 43 2.60 -13.85 21.78
C ARG A 43 3.91 -13.11 21.58
N GLU A 44 4.88 -13.29 22.48
CA GLU A 44 6.22 -12.75 22.26
C GLU A 44 6.81 -13.30 20.95
N ALA A 45 7.55 -12.45 20.23
CA ALA A 45 8.18 -12.85 18.98
C ALA A 45 9.15 -14.02 19.21
N SER A 46 9.04 -15.05 18.37
CA SER A 46 9.92 -16.21 18.37
C SER A 46 10.04 -16.76 16.96
N SER A 47 11.10 -17.51 16.68
CA SER A 47 11.34 -18.12 15.36
C SER A 47 10.28 -19.17 14.97
N SER A 48 9.52 -19.68 15.94
CA SER A 48 8.45 -20.67 15.73
C SER A 48 7.09 -20.06 15.38
N LEU A 49 6.94 -18.73 15.43
CA LEU A 49 5.69 -18.04 15.14
C LEU A 49 5.83 -17.07 13.96
N PRO A 50 4.83 -17.00 13.06
CA PRO A 50 4.71 -15.91 12.12
C PRO A 50 4.79 -14.55 12.81
N SER A 51 5.60 -13.67 12.25
CA SER A 51 5.82 -12.32 12.78
C SER A 51 4.57 -11.45 12.66
N LEU A 52 4.27 -10.68 13.70
CA LEU A 52 3.37 -9.53 13.63
C LEU A 52 4.19 -8.27 13.35
N LEU A 53 4.18 -7.83 12.10
CA LEU A 53 4.89 -6.61 11.69
C LEU A 53 4.09 -5.37 12.08
N GLU A 54 4.77 -4.41 12.67
CA GLU A 54 4.21 -3.10 13.03
C GLU A 54 4.80 -2.02 12.11
N GLY A 55 4.29 -0.79 12.17
CA GLY A 55 4.81 0.31 11.34
C GLY A 55 6.33 0.51 11.49
N LYS A 56 6.88 0.31 12.68
CA LYS A 56 8.32 0.39 12.95
C LYS A 56 9.15 -0.73 12.31
N SER A 57 8.54 -1.88 12.02
CA SER A 57 9.21 -3.02 11.38
C SER A 57 9.56 -2.74 9.91
N VAL A 58 9.04 -1.66 9.34
CA VAL A 58 9.18 -1.34 7.91
C VAL A 58 9.82 0.04 7.72
N HIS A 59 10.70 0.11 6.73
CA HIS A 59 11.23 1.34 6.15
C HIS A 59 11.05 1.33 4.62
N GLN A 60 11.45 2.40 3.92
CA GLN A 60 11.34 2.49 2.46
C GLN A 60 11.96 1.25 1.80
N TYR A 61 11.15 0.50 1.04
CA TYR A 61 11.53 -0.78 0.38
C TYR A 61 12.03 -1.89 1.30
N ASN A 62 12.12 -1.67 2.61
CA ASN A 62 12.69 -2.61 3.55
C ASN A 62 11.61 -3.12 4.52
N PRO A 63 11.08 -4.35 4.34
CA PRO A 63 10.08 -4.92 5.23
C PRO A 63 10.65 -5.48 6.54
N ARG A 64 11.96 -5.37 6.77
CA ARG A 64 12.70 -5.96 7.91
C ARG A 64 13.62 -4.91 8.56
N PHE A 65 13.08 -3.72 8.79
CA PHE A 65 13.85 -2.61 9.35
C PHE A 65 14.09 -2.77 10.86
N GLU A 66 13.02 -2.92 11.65
CA GLU A 66 13.11 -3.29 13.06
C GLU A 66 12.50 -4.68 13.30
N PRO A 67 13.07 -5.48 14.23
CA PRO A 67 12.51 -6.77 14.56
C PRO A 67 11.10 -6.64 15.16
N PRO A 68 10.19 -7.58 14.85
CA PRO A 68 8.85 -7.60 15.42
C PRO A 68 8.91 -7.89 16.93
N ARG A 69 7.98 -7.30 17.68
CA ARG A 69 7.82 -7.58 19.13
C ARG A 69 6.96 -8.80 19.41
N TYR A 70 6.07 -9.11 18.47
CA TYR A 70 5.05 -10.14 18.65
C TYR A 70 5.07 -11.14 17.50
N GLY A 71 4.62 -12.36 17.81
CA GLY A 71 4.16 -13.35 16.85
C GLY A 71 2.68 -13.64 17.04
N VAL A 72 2.07 -14.27 16.05
CA VAL A 72 0.68 -14.74 16.11
C VAL A 72 0.66 -16.23 15.76
N ASP A 73 -0.15 -16.99 16.49
CA ASP A 73 -0.41 -18.38 16.12
C ASP A 73 -0.98 -18.47 14.70
N PRO A 74 -0.42 -19.29 13.80
CA PRO A 74 -0.92 -19.38 12.43
C PRO A 74 -2.40 -19.76 12.37
N SER A 75 -2.86 -20.68 13.24
CA SER A 75 -4.24 -21.15 13.23
C SER A 75 -5.18 -20.07 13.78
N GLU A 76 -4.84 -19.47 14.93
CA GLU A 76 -5.70 -18.43 15.51
C GLU A 76 -5.78 -17.18 14.62
N GLY A 77 -4.64 -16.79 14.03
CA GLY A 77 -4.56 -15.66 13.10
C GLY A 77 -5.35 -15.94 11.81
N TYR A 78 -5.27 -17.15 11.28
CA TYR A 78 -6.05 -17.57 10.11
C TYR A 78 -7.55 -17.49 10.39
N GLU A 79 -8.05 -18.09 11.48
CA GLU A 79 -9.48 -18.10 11.82
C GLU A 79 -10.02 -16.68 12.03
N GLU A 80 -9.28 -15.80 12.72
CA GLU A 80 -9.72 -14.42 12.93
C GLU A 80 -9.78 -13.63 11.61
N LEU A 81 -8.80 -13.78 10.72
CA LEU A 81 -8.81 -13.10 9.42
C LEU A 81 -9.88 -13.68 8.49
N LEU A 82 -10.10 -15.00 8.50
CA LEU A 82 -11.16 -15.65 7.74
C LEU A 82 -12.54 -15.12 8.18
N ARG A 83 -12.80 -15.04 9.49
CA ARG A 83 -14.04 -14.48 10.04
C ARG A 83 -14.29 -13.05 9.55
N ARG A 84 -13.27 -12.19 9.58
CA ARG A 84 -13.35 -10.79 9.09
C ARG A 84 -13.60 -10.75 7.59
N GLU A 85 -12.97 -11.63 6.84
CA GLU A 85 -13.07 -11.66 5.39
C GLU A 85 -14.45 -12.13 4.92
N LEU A 86 -15.00 -13.17 5.53
CA LEU A 86 -16.39 -13.61 5.29
C LEU A 86 -17.40 -12.51 5.63
N ALA A 87 -17.17 -11.73 6.70
CA ALA A 87 -18.01 -10.60 7.03
C ALA A 87 -18.00 -9.50 5.95
N ARG A 88 -16.87 -9.30 5.25
CA ARG A 88 -16.78 -8.37 4.10
C ARG A 88 -17.49 -8.94 2.87
N LEU A 89 -17.27 -10.21 2.56
CA LEU A 89 -17.91 -10.94 1.45
C LEU A 89 -19.44 -10.91 1.53
N LYS A 90 -20.01 -10.84 2.74
CA LYS A 90 -21.44 -10.69 2.95
C LYS A 90 -22.04 -9.54 2.13
N GLY A 91 -21.35 -8.39 2.02
CA GLY A 91 -21.81 -7.25 1.24
C GLY A 91 -21.89 -7.56 -0.26
N HIS A 92 -20.87 -8.22 -0.81
CA HIS A 92 -20.83 -8.63 -2.21
C HIS A 92 -21.95 -9.64 -2.54
N TYR A 93 -22.21 -10.59 -1.65
CA TYR A 93 -23.32 -11.55 -1.85
C TYR A 93 -24.69 -10.92 -1.67
N GLN A 94 -24.84 -9.91 -0.81
CA GLN A 94 -26.06 -9.11 -0.71
C GLN A 94 -26.32 -8.33 -2.01
N GLU A 95 -25.28 -7.77 -2.61
CA GLU A 95 -25.37 -7.11 -3.91
C GLU A 95 -25.78 -8.11 -5.00
N LEU A 96 -25.15 -9.28 -5.04
CA LEU A 96 -25.49 -10.34 -5.99
C LEU A 96 -26.94 -10.82 -5.84
N ALA A 97 -27.39 -11.03 -4.59
CA ALA A 97 -28.78 -11.39 -4.30
C ALA A 97 -29.77 -10.32 -4.81
N LYS A 98 -29.43 -9.04 -4.65
CA LYS A 98 -30.22 -7.91 -5.17
C LYS A 98 -30.25 -7.89 -6.69
N ARG A 99 -29.12 -8.12 -7.37
CA ARG A 99 -29.04 -8.22 -8.83
C ARG A 99 -29.90 -9.37 -9.37
N LYS A 100 -29.96 -10.48 -8.63
CA LYS A 100 -30.83 -11.63 -8.94
C LYS A 100 -32.31 -11.41 -8.60
N GLY A 101 -32.69 -10.26 -8.03
CA GLY A 101 -34.08 -9.96 -7.70
C GLY A 101 -34.68 -10.82 -6.57
N LEU A 102 -33.85 -11.40 -5.70
CA LEU A 102 -34.31 -12.32 -4.66
C LEU A 102 -35.11 -11.60 -3.58
N GLY A 103 -36.19 -12.23 -3.11
CA GLY A 103 -36.95 -11.74 -1.95
C GLY A 103 -36.13 -11.79 -0.66
N ALA A 104 -36.49 -11.01 0.38
CA ALA A 104 -35.67 -10.87 1.59
C ALA A 104 -35.30 -12.20 2.29
N LYS A 105 -36.24 -13.15 2.36
CA LYS A 105 -36.00 -14.48 2.96
C LYS A 105 -35.06 -15.33 2.11
N GLU A 106 -35.25 -15.30 0.79
CA GLU A 106 -34.42 -16.02 -0.18
C GLU A 106 -33.02 -15.44 -0.24
N ALA A 107 -32.88 -14.11 -0.24
CA ALA A 107 -31.61 -13.41 -0.20
C ALA A 107 -30.80 -13.78 1.05
N LYS A 108 -31.46 -13.88 2.22
CA LYS A 108 -30.77 -14.31 3.46
C LYS A 108 -30.25 -15.74 3.38
N ALA A 109 -31.04 -16.67 2.82
CA ALA A 109 -30.62 -18.05 2.62
C ALA A 109 -29.48 -18.14 1.59
N PHE A 110 -29.62 -17.45 0.47
CA PHE A 110 -28.60 -17.35 -0.58
C PHE A 110 -27.27 -16.83 -0.05
N VAL A 111 -27.27 -15.71 0.69
CA VAL A 111 -26.03 -15.13 1.25
C VAL A 111 -25.37 -16.10 2.23
N ARG A 112 -26.14 -16.79 3.08
CA ARG A 112 -25.61 -17.81 3.99
C ARG A 112 -24.91 -18.94 3.22
N ASP A 113 -25.59 -19.46 2.19
CA ASP A 113 -25.09 -20.60 1.43
C ASP A 113 -23.84 -20.21 0.60
N GLN A 114 -23.81 -18.99 0.05
CA GLN A 114 -22.64 -18.46 -0.65
C GLN A 114 -21.45 -18.19 0.29
N LEU A 115 -21.70 -17.73 1.52
CA LEU A 115 -20.64 -17.57 2.52
C LEU A 115 -20.02 -18.92 2.93
N ALA A 116 -20.84 -19.98 3.06
CA ALA A 116 -20.33 -21.32 3.33
C ALA A 116 -19.44 -21.84 2.19
N LYS A 117 -19.86 -21.63 0.93
CA LYS A 117 -19.03 -21.94 -0.25
C LYS A 117 -17.74 -21.14 -0.25
N ALA A 118 -17.79 -19.84 0.04
CA ALA A 118 -16.61 -18.99 0.11
C ALA A 118 -15.62 -19.46 1.19
N GLU A 119 -16.13 -19.84 2.37
CA GLU A 119 -15.29 -20.41 3.42
C GLU A 119 -14.56 -21.66 2.94
N GLU A 120 -15.26 -22.56 2.24
CA GLU A 120 -14.65 -23.75 1.65
C GLU A 120 -13.56 -23.40 0.62
N GLN A 121 -13.75 -22.36 -0.21
CA GLN A 121 -12.73 -21.87 -1.15
C GLN A 121 -11.44 -21.46 -0.43
N PHE A 122 -11.54 -20.77 0.72
CA PHE A 122 -10.37 -20.42 1.52
C PHE A 122 -9.71 -21.66 2.15
N ARG A 123 -10.52 -22.54 2.75
CA ARG A 123 -10.04 -23.75 3.45
C ARG A 123 -9.26 -24.68 2.50
N ARG A 124 -9.72 -24.83 1.25
CA ARG A 124 -9.06 -25.62 0.23
C ARG A 124 -7.92 -24.89 -0.49
N GLY A 125 -7.68 -23.61 -0.17
CA GLY A 125 -6.62 -22.78 -0.74
C GLY A 125 -6.86 -22.29 -2.18
N ALA A 126 -8.08 -22.43 -2.69
CA ALA A 126 -8.47 -21.87 -3.98
C ALA A 126 -8.54 -20.33 -3.89
N TRP A 127 -9.01 -19.80 -2.76
CA TRP A 127 -8.92 -18.38 -2.42
C TRP A 127 -7.87 -18.16 -1.32
N ARG A 128 -7.31 -16.96 -1.29
CA ARG A 128 -6.24 -16.56 -0.37
C ARG A 128 -6.72 -15.46 0.56
N LEU A 129 -6.37 -15.56 1.82
CA LEU A 129 -6.43 -14.44 2.75
C LEU A 129 -5.24 -13.50 2.52
N PRO A 130 -5.32 -12.21 2.94
CA PRO A 130 -4.28 -11.25 2.64
C PRO A 130 -2.89 -11.66 3.14
N HIS A 131 -2.79 -12.26 4.33
CA HIS A 131 -1.52 -12.73 4.89
C HIS A 131 -0.85 -13.86 4.10
N GLN A 132 -1.58 -14.54 3.23
CA GLN A 132 -1.06 -15.64 2.40
C GLN A 132 -0.46 -15.12 1.07
N LEU A 133 -0.50 -13.82 0.82
CA LEU A 133 0.05 -13.18 -0.38
C LEU A 133 1.05 -12.07 0.00
N PRO A 134 2.01 -11.75 -0.88
CA PRO A 134 2.79 -10.52 -0.74
C PRO A 134 1.88 -9.30 -0.74
N ARG A 135 2.18 -8.32 0.10
CA ARG A 135 1.35 -7.11 0.26
C ARG A 135 2.18 -5.84 0.19
N LEU A 136 1.72 -4.87 -0.58
CA LEU A 136 2.21 -3.50 -0.51
C LEU A 136 1.66 -2.84 0.75
N VAL A 137 2.54 -2.47 1.67
CA VAL A 137 2.20 -1.83 2.95
C VAL A 137 2.65 -0.37 2.98
N TRP A 138 1.97 0.44 3.79
CA TRP A 138 2.46 1.76 4.20
C TRP A 138 2.23 2.01 5.69
N ARG A 139 3.09 2.85 6.27
CA ARG A 139 2.98 3.25 7.67
C ARG A 139 1.92 4.32 7.87
N ASP A 140 1.03 4.12 8.84
CA ASP A 140 0.03 5.13 9.23
C ASP A 140 0.67 6.33 9.95
N VAL A 141 1.69 6.05 10.78
CA VAL A 141 2.36 7.06 11.59
C VAL A 141 3.54 7.67 10.83
N ALA A 142 3.46 8.97 10.58
CA ALA A 142 4.52 9.78 10.01
C ALA A 142 4.92 10.86 11.02
N SER A 143 5.98 10.64 11.80
CA SER A 143 6.45 11.70 12.72
C SER A 143 6.86 12.94 11.93
N SER A 144 6.56 14.14 12.44
CA SER A 144 6.98 15.41 11.84
C SER A 144 8.51 15.60 11.80
N THR A 145 9.25 14.80 12.56
CA THR A 145 10.72 14.72 12.54
C THR A 145 11.27 13.69 11.55
N ASN A 146 10.41 12.94 10.85
CA ASN A 146 10.86 11.93 9.88
C ASN A 146 11.33 12.56 8.57
N GLU A 147 12.36 11.93 7.99
CA GLU A 147 12.88 12.27 6.66
C GLU A 147 11.87 12.04 5.52
N ARG A 148 10.89 11.17 5.74
CA ARG A 148 9.81 10.82 4.79
C ARG A 148 8.46 10.81 5.49
N THR A 149 7.44 11.29 4.79
CA THR A 149 6.06 11.27 5.25
C THR A 149 5.37 9.97 4.83
N LEU A 150 5.60 9.51 3.60
CA LEU A 150 5.11 8.23 3.10
C LEU A 150 6.24 7.20 3.04
N ILE A 151 6.08 6.14 3.82
CA ILE A 151 7.03 5.03 3.88
C ILE A 151 6.29 3.75 3.53
N ALA A 152 6.72 3.10 2.45
CA ALA A 152 6.11 1.89 1.94
C ALA A 152 7.14 0.80 1.62
N ALA A 153 6.72 -0.46 1.72
CA ALA A 153 7.49 -1.63 1.33
C ALA A 153 6.54 -2.74 0.85
N ARG A 154 7.05 -3.79 0.21
CA ARG A 154 6.30 -5.05 0.10
C ARG A 154 6.73 -6.00 1.20
N VAL A 155 5.76 -6.50 1.95
CA VAL A 155 5.99 -7.58 2.92
C VAL A 155 5.75 -8.94 2.24
N PRO A 156 6.50 -9.99 2.62
CA PRO A 156 6.28 -11.33 2.09
C PRO A 156 4.96 -11.91 2.58
N ALA A 157 4.52 -13.01 1.94
CA ALA A 157 3.47 -13.87 2.50
C ALA A 157 3.92 -14.52 3.82
N GLY A 158 2.96 -14.98 4.62
CA GLY A 158 3.21 -15.70 5.87
C GLY A 158 3.52 -14.81 7.08
N VAL A 159 3.28 -13.50 6.99
CA VAL A 159 3.39 -12.57 8.11
C VAL A 159 2.04 -11.93 8.42
N PHE A 160 1.81 -11.50 9.65
CA PHE A 160 0.62 -10.74 10.05
C PHE A 160 0.98 -9.27 10.28
N LEU A 161 -0.02 -8.38 10.19
CA LEU A 161 0.20 -6.93 10.30
C LEU A 161 -0.57 -6.29 11.46
N GLY A 162 0.10 -5.48 12.26
CA GLY A 162 -0.55 -4.60 13.24
C GLY A 162 -1.24 -3.40 12.57
N ASN A 163 -2.19 -2.78 13.25
CA ASN A 163 -3.00 -1.67 12.71
C ASN A 163 -2.23 -0.38 12.42
N THR A 164 -0.94 -0.31 12.75
CA THR A 164 -0.06 0.81 12.36
C THR A 164 0.56 0.63 10.97
N LEU A 165 0.33 -0.53 10.34
CA LEU A 165 0.82 -0.91 9.02
C LEU A 165 -0.36 -1.33 8.14
N ASN A 166 -0.85 -0.39 7.35
CA ASN A 166 -1.94 -0.64 6.41
C ASN A 166 -1.39 -1.29 5.13
N TYR A 167 -2.26 -1.93 4.35
CA TYR A 167 -1.89 -2.49 3.05
C TYR A 167 -2.92 -2.23 1.96
N VAL A 168 -2.43 -2.20 0.72
CA VAL A 168 -3.26 -2.35 -0.47
C VAL A 168 -3.65 -3.82 -0.56
N ARG A 169 -4.94 -4.13 -0.68
CA ARG A 169 -5.42 -5.51 -0.72
C ARG A 169 -4.82 -6.24 -1.93
N PRO A 170 -4.28 -7.46 -1.76
CA PRO A 170 -3.62 -8.21 -2.83
C PRO A 170 -4.60 -8.84 -3.82
N TYR A 171 -5.89 -8.61 -3.66
CA TYR A 171 -6.94 -9.08 -4.56
C TYR A 171 -8.16 -8.17 -4.47
N ARG A 172 -9.04 -8.30 -5.46
CA ARG A 172 -10.35 -7.66 -5.56
C ARG A 172 -11.42 -8.75 -5.67
N TYR A 173 -12.63 -8.47 -5.20
CA TYR A 173 -13.77 -9.35 -5.49
C TYR A 173 -14.54 -8.84 -6.69
N ARG A 174 -14.71 -9.70 -7.69
CA ARG A 174 -15.51 -9.41 -8.87
C ARG A 174 -16.87 -10.07 -8.73
N VAL A 175 -17.93 -9.26 -8.63
CA VAL A 175 -19.31 -9.76 -8.57
C VAL A 175 -19.81 -9.97 -10.01
N GLY A 176 -19.81 -11.23 -10.44
CA GLY A 176 -20.36 -11.67 -11.72
C GLY A 176 -21.89 -11.81 -11.69
N GLU A 177 -22.46 -12.47 -12.71
CA GLU A 177 -23.90 -12.72 -12.80
C GLU A 177 -24.35 -13.86 -11.88
N GLU A 178 -23.50 -14.87 -11.70
CA GLU A 178 -23.79 -16.08 -10.94
C GLU A 178 -22.98 -16.21 -9.66
N GLU A 179 -21.71 -15.80 -9.70
CA GLU A 179 -20.75 -16.00 -8.62
C GLU A 179 -19.92 -14.75 -8.34
N VAL A 180 -19.21 -14.79 -7.20
CA VAL A 180 -18.20 -13.81 -6.83
C VAL A 180 -16.85 -14.48 -6.98
N ASP A 181 -15.94 -13.87 -7.72
CA ASP A 181 -14.57 -14.36 -7.90
C ASP A 181 -13.57 -13.54 -7.09
N GLN A 182 -12.47 -14.18 -6.67
CA GLN A 182 -11.30 -13.51 -6.13
C GLN A 182 -10.25 -13.32 -7.24
N GLU A 183 -9.97 -12.07 -7.60
CA GLU A 183 -8.97 -11.72 -8.60
C GLU A 183 -7.72 -11.12 -7.93
N VAL A 184 -6.57 -11.79 -8.05
CA VAL A 184 -5.31 -11.33 -7.46
C VAL A 184 -4.77 -10.14 -8.26
N VAL A 185 -4.37 -9.09 -7.55
CA VAL A 185 -3.77 -7.90 -8.16
C VAL A 185 -2.38 -8.27 -8.72
N PRO A 186 -2.08 -7.94 -9.99
CA PRO A 186 -0.77 -8.23 -10.59
C PRO A 186 0.40 -7.60 -9.82
N GLU A 187 1.52 -8.33 -9.75
CA GLU A 187 2.71 -7.88 -9.02
C GLU A 187 3.24 -6.52 -9.52
N GLU A 188 3.17 -6.29 -10.83
CA GLU A 188 3.60 -5.05 -11.48
C GLU A 188 2.83 -3.81 -11.00
N GLU A 189 1.54 -3.94 -10.65
CA GLU A 189 0.77 -2.84 -10.08
C GLU A 189 1.33 -2.45 -8.71
N PHE A 190 1.65 -3.45 -7.88
CA PHE A 190 2.23 -3.23 -6.56
C PHE A 190 3.64 -2.63 -6.63
N LEU A 191 4.46 -3.05 -7.57
CA LEU A 191 5.80 -2.49 -7.76
C LEU A 191 5.76 -1.05 -8.29
N TYR A 192 4.82 -0.77 -9.19
CA TYR A 192 4.62 0.60 -9.67
C TYR A 192 4.14 1.50 -8.53
N LEU A 193 3.13 1.08 -7.76
CA LEU A 193 2.67 1.83 -6.58
C LEU A 193 3.77 1.97 -5.51
N LEU A 194 4.56 0.92 -5.27
CA LEU A 194 5.70 0.97 -4.35
C LEU A 194 6.70 2.06 -4.75
N ALA A 195 6.99 2.18 -6.05
CA ALA A 195 7.87 3.19 -6.60
C ALA A 195 7.33 4.60 -6.35
N LEU A 196 6.04 4.81 -6.67
CA LEU A 196 5.38 6.10 -6.50
C LEU A 196 5.25 6.48 -5.02
N PHE A 197 4.82 5.57 -4.15
CA PHE A 197 4.63 5.82 -2.71
C PHE A 197 5.93 6.23 -2.03
N ASN A 198 7.06 5.68 -2.47
CA ASN A 198 8.35 6.09 -1.93
C ASN A 198 8.99 7.26 -2.68
N SER A 199 8.39 7.83 -3.72
CA SER A 199 9.01 8.92 -4.51
C SER A 199 9.08 10.24 -3.75
N PHE A 200 10.11 11.05 -4.01
CA PHE A 200 10.18 12.42 -3.46
C PHE A 200 9.01 13.29 -3.92
N VAL A 201 8.49 13.04 -5.13
CA VAL A 201 7.39 13.81 -5.73
C VAL A 201 6.10 13.64 -4.94
N LEU A 202 5.67 12.39 -4.69
CA LEU A 202 4.46 12.15 -3.91
C LEU A 202 4.64 12.45 -2.42
N ASP A 203 5.85 12.24 -1.88
CA ASP A 203 6.13 12.60 -0.49
C ASP A 203 6.03 14.12 -0.27
N TYR A 204 6.59 14.94 -1.19
CA TYR A 204 6.39 16.40 -1.19
C TYR A 204 4.91 16.78 -1.29
N TYR A 205 4.18 16.15 -2.23
CA TYR A 205 2.76 16.43 -2.42
C TYR A 205 1.93 16.18 -1.16
N LEU A 206 2.23 15.09 -0.45
CA LEU A 206 1.56 14.69 0.77
C LEU A 206 1.93 15.61 1.95
N ARG A 207 3.19 16.03 2.06
CA ARG A 207 3.68 16.97 3.08
C ARG A 207 2.97 18.32 3.08
N LEU A 208 2.46 18.76 1.93
CA LEU A 208 1.65 19.97 1.85
C LEU A 208 0.29 19.83 2.55
N ARG A 209 -0.18 18.60 2.77
CA ARG A 209 -1.53 18.29 3.27
C ARG A 209 -1.56 17.77 4.71
N THR A 210 -0.57 16.98 5.12
CA THR A 210 -0.52 16.36 6.45
C THR A 210 0.90 16.36 7.02
N THR A 211 0.99 16.43 8.35
CA THR A 211 2.26 16.53 9.08
C THR A 211 2.54 15.37 10.04
N SER A 212 1.54 14.55 10.40
CA SER A 212 1.66 13.55 11.49
C SER A 212 1.13 12.14 11.18
N HIS A 213 0.16 12.03 10.27
CA HIS A 213 -0.48 10.75 9.93
C HIS A 213 -0.77 10.67 8.44
N VAL A 214 -0.47 9.52 7.84
CA VAL A 214 -0.86 9.17 6.48
C VAL A 214 -1.96 8.12 6.56
N ASN A 215 -3.13 8.59 6.99
CA ASN A 215 -4.32 7.76 7.01
C ASN A 215 -4.78 7.47 5.56
N ILE A 216 -5.73 6.55 5.45
CA ILE A 216 -6.27 6.11 4.16
C ILE A 216 -6.87 7.24 3.31
N PHE A 217 -7.41 8.30 3.92
CA PHE A 217 -8.03 9.41 3.18
C PHE A 217 -6.98 10.18 2.40
N PHE A 218 -5.86 10.51 3.04
CA PHE A 218 -4.75 11.18 2.34
C PHE A 218 -4.13 10.29 1.27
N LEU A 219 -3.99 8.98 1.54
CA LEU A 219 -3.45 8.05 0.56
C LEU A 219 -4.35 7.96 -0.69
N ARG A 220 -5.67 7.93 -0.51
CA ARG A 220 -6.66 7.91 -1.60
C ARG A 220 -6.59 9.14 -2.50
N GLU A 221 -6.16 10.28 -1.97
CA GLU A 221 -6.00 11.54 -2.70
C GLU A 221 -4.66 11.70 -3.42
N LEU A 222 -3.78 10.69 -3.39
CA LEU A 222 -2.53 10.74 -4.13
C LEU A 222 -2.82 10.68 -5.64
N PRO A 223 -2.25 11.59 -6.45
CA PRO A 223 -2.29 11.49 -7.89
C PRO A 223 -1.42 10.32 -8.34
N ILE A 224 -2.01 9.39 -9.11
CA ILE A 224 -1.32 8.21 -9.63
C ILE A 224 -1.29 8.32 -11.16
N PRO A 225 -0.18 8.77 -11.75
CA PRO A 225 -0.05 8.85 -13.20
C PRO A 225 -0.20 7.47 -13.85
N MET A 226 -0.84 7.44 -15.02
CA MET A 226 -1.02 6.24 -15.84
C MET A 226 -0.18 6.38 -17.12
N PRO A 227 1.14 6.16 -17.04
CA PRO A 227 2.04 6.27 -18.19
C PRO A 227 1.79 5.15 -19.20
N ASP A 228 2.40 5.27 -20.38
CA ASP A 228 2.40 4.19 -21.36
C ASP A 228 3.03 2.90 -20.79
N PRO A 229 2.66 1.73 -21.32
CA PRO A 229 3.15 0.45 -20.81
C PRO A 229 4.68 0.32 -20.78
N GLY A 230 5.39 0.94 -21.74
CA GLY A 230 6.84 0.89 -21.82
C GLY A 230 7.51 1.65 -20.67
N LEU A 231 7.04 2.88 -20.40
CA LEU A 231 7.50 3.65 -19.25
C LEU A 231 7.12 2.99 -17.92
N LYS A 232 5.89 2.46 -17.79
CA LYS A 232 5.47 1.69 -16.60
C LYS A 232 6.42 0.51 -16.35
N ALA A 233 6.75 -0.26 -17.39
CA ALA A 233 7.65 -1.41 -17.27
C ALA A 233 9.06 -1.02 -16.82
N ARG A 234 9.60 0.11 -17.30
CA ARG A 234 10.89 0.66 -16.86
C ARG A 234 10.87 1.03 -15.37
N VAL A 235 9.82 1.73 -14.92
CA VAL A 235 9.65 2.08 -13.50
C VAL A 235 9.58 0.81 -12.64
N VAL A 236 8.79 -0.18 -13.06
CA VAL A 236 8.66 -1.48 -12.36
C VAL A 236 10.01 -2.21 -12.29
N ALA A 237 10.77 -2.24 -13.39
CA ALA A 237 12.08 -2.91 -13.44
C ALA A 237 13.09 -2.26 -12.48
N LEU A 238 13.16 -0.93 -12.44
CA LEU A 238 14.00 -0.21 -11.48
C LEU A 238 13.52 -0.39 -10.05
N ALA A 239 12.20 -0.34 -9.80
CA ALA A 239 11.63 -0.59 -8.49
C ALA A 239 11.99 -1.98 -7.94
N LYS A 240 11.99 -3.02 -8.81
CA LYS A 240 12.46 -4.38 -8.44
C LYS A 240 13.92 -4.37 -8.00
N LYS A 241 14.81 -3.66 -8.69
CA LYS A 241 16.24 -3.55 -8.30
C LYS A 241 16.41 -2.83 -6.96
N VAL A 242 15.73 -1.69 -6.81
CA VAL A 242 15.74 -0.91 -5.56
C VAL A 242 15.25 -1.75 -4.40
N GLU A 243 14.14 -2.46 -4.57
CA GLU A 243 13.58 -3.38 -3.58
C GLU A 243 14.54 -4.52 -3.24
N ALA A 244 15.13 -5.17 -4.24
CA ALA A 244 16.10 -6.26 -4.02
C ALA A 244 17.32 -5.81 -3.20
N SER A 245 17.74 -4.55 -3.35
CA SER A 245 18.81 -3.95 -2.56
C SER A 245 18.35 -3.39 -1.20
N LEU A 246 17.06 -3.50 -0.85
CA LEU A 246 16.46 -2.86 0.33
C LEU A 246 16.74 -1.34 0.37
N ALA A 247 16.66 -0.70 -0.80
CA ALA A 247 17.00 0.70 -1.05
C ALA A 247 18.47 1.10 -0.75
N GLN A 248 19.39 0.14 -0.58
CA GLN A 248 20.81 0.43 -0.32
C GLN A 248 21.57 0.86 -1.57
N ASN A 249 21.14 0.44 -2.77
CA ASN A 249 21.77 0.91 -4.00
C ASN A 249 21.26 2.32 -4.37
N ARG A 250 22.03 3.34 -3.97
CA ARG A 250 21.71 4.75 -4.25
C ARG A 250 21.65 5.08 -5.74
N ALA A 251 22.41 4.39 -6.59
CA ALA A 251 22.42 4.67 -8.02
C ALA A 251 21.07 4.29 -8.66
N ASP A 252 20.63 3.05 -8.45
CA ASP A 252 19.32 2.58 -8.93
C ASP A 252 18.19 3.42 -8.33
N ARG A 253 18.31 3.79 -7.04
CA ARG A 253 17.33 4.63 -6.36
C ARG A 253 17.24 6.02 -6.96
N ALA A 254 18.37 6.66 -7.21
CA ALA A 254 18.44 7.99 -7.82
C ALA A 254 17.91 7.99 -9.25
N GLU A 255 18.23 6.95 -10.03
CA GLU A 255 17.69 6.77 -11.38
C GLU A 255 16.16 6.65 -11.35
N LEU A 256 15.62 5.86 -10.44
CA LEU A 256 14.17 5.72 -10.25
C LEU A 256 13.50 7.05 -9.88
N GLU A 257 14.07 7.81 -8.95
CA GLU A 257 13.54 9.12 -8.54
C GLU A 257 13.54 10.14 -9.69
N ALA A 258 14.64 10.19 -10.46
CA ALA A 258 14.75 11.06 -11.64
C ALA A 258 13.75 10.67 -12.73
N LEU A 259 13.60 9.36 -13.01
CA LEU A 259 12.66 8.82 -13.98
C LEU A 259 11.21 9.20 -13.62
N ILE A 260 10.82 8.99 -12.36
CA ILE A 260 9.48 9.33 -11.87
C ILE A 260 9.23 10.83 -12.03
N ALA A 261 10.17 11.68 -11.59
CA ALA A 261 9.98 13.13 -11.67
C ALA A 261 9.89 13.63 -13.12
N ARG A 262 10.79 13.17 -14.00
CA ARG A 262 10.93 13.66 -15.37
C ARG A 262 9.90 13.08 -16.33
N GLU A 263 9.72 11.77 -16.31
CA GLU A 263 8.95 11.07 -17.35
C GLU A 263 7.55 10.69 -16.87
N VAL A 264 7.34 10.47 -15.57
CA VAL A 264 6.02 10.07 -15.04
C VAL A 264 5.18 11.28 -14.62
N PHE A 265 5.80 12.27 -13.95
CA PHE A 265 5.13 13.51 -13.53
C PHE A 265 5.44 14.72 -14.42
N HIS A 266 6.29 14.56 -15.43
CA HIS A 266 6.65 15.62 -16.37
C HIS A 266 7.12 16.92 -15.71
N LEU A 267 7.77 16.82 -14.55
CA LEU A 267 8.38 17.98 -13.90
C LEU A 267 9.54 18.47 -14.74
N THR A 268 9.86 19.75 -14.62
CA THR A 268 11.15 20.29 -15.07
C THR A 268 12.22 20.04 -14.02
N ARG A 269 13.50 20.12 -14.43
CA ARG A 269 14.63 20.00 -13.50
C ARG A 269 14.55 21.02 -12.36
N CYS A 270 14.11 22.25 -12.64
CA CYS A 270 13.93 23.31 -11.64
C CYS A 270 12.80 22.97 -10.64
N GLN A 271 11.68 22.43 -11.12
CA GLN A 271 10.60 21.97 -10.26
C GLN A 271 11.05 20.80 -9.38
N PHE A 272 11.77 19.83 -9.93
CA PHE A 272 12.29 18.72 -9.16
C PHE A 272 13.34 19.15 -8.12
N ALA A 273 14.24 20.07 -8.48
CA ALA A 273 15.17 20.68 -7.51
C ALA A 273 14.42 21.34 -6.35
N ARG A 274 13.28 21.99 -6.62
CA ARG A 274 12.44 22.58 -5.58
C ARG A 274 11.79 21.53 -4.67
N VAL A 275 11.31 20.42 -5.24
CA VAL A 275 10.82 19.25 -4.48
C VAL A 275 11.90 18.78 -3.50
N LEU A 276 13.10 18.48 -4.02
CA LEU A 276 14.21 17.96 -3.22
C LEU A 276 14.68 18.94 -2.14
N ALA A 277 14.64 20.25 -2.41
CA ALA A 277 15.01 21.29 -1.44
C ALA A 277 14.10 21.35 -0.20
N THR A 278 12.92 20.73 -0.23
CA THR A 278 12.03 20.66 0.93
C THR A 278 12.43 19.60 1.96
N PHE A 279 13.24 18.61 1.56
CA PHE A 279 13.69 17.52 2.42
C PHE A 279 14.88 17.99 3.26
N ARG A 280 14.60 18.65 4.39
CA ARG A 280 15.62 19.28 5.27
C ARG A 280 15.64 18.75 6.71
N PHE A 281 14.64 17.96 7.10
CA PHE A 281 14.45 17.48 8.46
C PHE A 281 14.63 15.97 8.54
N GLY A 282 15.10 15.46 9.69
CA GLY A 282 15.42 14.05 9.89
C GLY A 282 16.81 13.66 9.33
N GLN A 283 17.03 12.36 9.14
CA GLN A 283 18.29 11.79 8.63
C GLN A 283 18.36 11.81 7.10
N VAL A 284 18.20 13.00 6.50
CA VAL A 284 18.15 13.17 5.04
C VAL A 284 19.37 12.57 4.33
N ASP A 285 19.15 11.62 3.43
CA ASP A 285 20.18 11.13 2.49
C ASP A 285 20.50 12.19 1.43
N ARG A 286 21.40 13.12 1.79
CA ARG A 286 21.84 14.22 0.91
C ARG A 286 22.50 13.72 -0.38
N GLU A 287 23.15 12.57 -0.33
CA GLU A 287 23.81 12.00 -1.49
C GLU A 287 22.77 11.47 -2.48
N LEU A 288 21.72 10.81 -1.99
CA LEU A 288 20.59 10.42 -2.82
C LEU A 288 19.91 11.63 -3.48
N LEU A 289 19.68 12.72 -2.75
CA LEU A 289 19.11 13.95 -3.33
C LEU A 289 19.99 14.49 -4.48
N ARG A 290 21.32 14.54 -4.24
CA ARG A 290 22.30 15.02 -5.22
C ARG A 290 22.33 14.14 -6.46
N LEU A 291 22.38 12.82 -6.29
CA LEU A 291 22.40 11.85 -7.39
C LEU A 291 21.10 11.90 -8.20
N SER A 292 19.95 12.02 -7.53
CA SER A 292 18.64 12.11 -8.18
C SER A 292 18.55 13.35 -9.07
N LEU A 293 19.02 14.51 -8.60
CA LEU A 293 19.04 15.72 -9.41
C LEU A 293 20.09 15.69 -10.52
N LYS A 294 21.21 14.99 -10.31
CA LYS A 294 22.25 14.81 -11.33
C LYS A 294 21.78 13.93 -12.49
N GLY A 295 20.99 12.89 -12.19
CA GLY A 295 20.41 11.96 -13.17
C GLY A 295 19.16 12.47 -13.90
N PHE A 296 18.63 13.64 -13.50
CA PHE A 296 17.50 14.31 -14.14
C PHE A 296 17.89 14.90 -15.49
#